data_AF-A0A0R1DU25-F1
#
_entry.id   AF-A0A0R1DU25-F1
#
_cell.length_a   1.000
_cell.length_b   1.000
_cell.length_c   1.000
_cell.angle_alpha   90.00
_cell.angle_beta   90.00
_cell.angle_gamma   90.00
#
_symmetry.space_group_name_H-M   'P 1'
#
loop_
_entity.id
_entity.type
_entity.pdbx_description
1 polymer ?
#
loop_
_entity_poly.entity_id
_entity_poly.type
_entity_poly.pdbx_seq_one_letter_code
_entity_poly.pdbx_strand_id
1 'polypeptide(L)'
;MPKKIQQPGGSLYCGVTLLGILCLVVFRLIPGIPFGTYVMAERDHYHTIDDPNVPCNFYDTVNLTGHTVFPNGSYDYYGTIVPAELVGTYDYIHSSLTERIEVREHVRGCVCKFKSCLNICCPWRQVFNSEVDGCIIDHSDNRMWPDPPMLNITFRNDSTILVNMFAQFAIQSFRPCPKMFSLQPETSHWDDYLLFENGSMLRVDDQQLIRKNEFCMVPTYVNESDMFYTIHPANCDMQDDNSTVKIINAYAMMFSIPFMMLTIAVYLLIPELRNQHGKSLVCYLVGLTVGYTSLCYVQLYQVDATGDACKVFGYTAYFFFMGAYMWLSVISFDLWHNFRGTRGINRFQEKKRFLFYSLYSWGIAVVFLAFTYIAQELTNLPAYLKPGIGDGVYCWLDMSNWAAMIYFYGPILVIVVANTIMFIMTAIKIHGVQREMARIIASENSTKNLRTEKDKFGLFLRLFLIMGITWLTELISYFVGNDKGWSKLFYISDLANAMQGFLIFMLFVMKKKVKHLITNRTLSILLKCKLNTNRHCQQTNFKPNTDSQHSPESPAA
;
A
#
# COMPACT_ATOMS: atom_id res chain seq x y z
N MET A 1 47.33 -21.43 35.80
CA MET A 1 47.40 -20.62 34.57
C MET A 1 46.26 -21.03 33.63
N PRO A 2 45.22 -20.21 33.43
CA PRO A 2 44.13 -20.54 32.51
C PRO A 2 44.44 -20.05 31.08
N LYS A 3 44.22 -20.91 30.09
CA LYS A 3 44.27 -20.55 28.66
C LYS A 3 43.05 -19.69 28.30
N LYS A 4 43.30 -18.47 27.83
CA LYS A 4 42.31 -17.58 27.20
C LYS A 4 41.80 -18.23 25.90
N ILE A 5 40.49 -18.43 25.80
CA ILE A 5 39.78 -18.74 24.55
C ILE A 5 39.26 -17.42 23.99
N GLN A 6 39.76 -17.05 22.82
CA GLN A 6 39.41 -15.84 22.10
C GLN A 6 38.15 -16.11 21.26
N GLN A 7 37.07 -15.35 21.52
CA GLN A 7 35.88 -15.29 20.67
C GLN A 7 36.16 -14.42 19.44
N PRO A 8 35.64 -14.76 18.25
CA PRO A 8 35.37 -13.78 17.21
C PRO A 8 33.84 -13.62 17.07
N GLY A 9 33.29 -12.63 17.77
CA GLY A 9 32.01 -12.02 17.40
C GLY A 9 32.32 -10.78 16.57
N GLY A 10 31.86 -10.73 15.32
CA GLY A 10 32.05 -9.50 14.53
C GLY A 10 31.74 -9.54 13.02
N SER A 11 31.59 -10.70 12.38
CA SER A 11 31.45 -10.73 10.90
C SER A 11 30.00 -10.78 10.38
N LEU A 12 29.04 -11.31 11.17
CA LEU A 12 27.69 -11.58 10.64
C LEU A 12 26.80 -10.34 10.48
N TYR A 13 27.09 -9.24 11.19
CA TYR A 13 26.31 -7.99 11.06
C TYR A 13 26.69 -7.20 9.80
N CYS A 14 27.95 -7.31 9.36
CA CYS A 14 28.42 -6.64 8.14
C CYS A 14 27.86 -7.30 6.87
N GLY A 15 27.62 -8.63 6.89
CA GLY A 15 27.00 -9.33 5.76
C GLY A 15 25.51 -9.04 5.58
N VAL A 16 24.78 -8.69 6.64
CA VAL A 16 23.33 -8.40 6.59
C VAL A 16 23.06 -6.99 6.06
N THR A 17 23.91 -6.02 6.38
CA THR A 17 23.89 -4.70 5.75
C THR A 17 24.35 -4.77 4.30
N LEU A 18 25.37 -5.57 3.99
CA LEU A 18 25.83 -5.75 2.61
C LEU A 18 24.77 -6.42 1.73
N LEU A 19 24.04 -7.42 2.23
CA LEU A 19 22.96 -8.10 1.48
C LEU A 19 21.75 -7.17 1.27
N GLY A 20 21.41 -6.34 2.26
CA GLY A 20 20.39 -5.30 2.10
C GLY A 20 20.78 -4.25 1.06
N ILE A 21 22.04 -3.81 1.06
CA ILE A 21 22.59 -2.89 0.05
C ILE A 21 22.67 -3.58 -1.31
N LEU A 22 23.08 -4.86 -1.38
CA LEU A 22 23.11 -5.62 -2.63
C LEU A 22 21.72 -5.83 -3.20
N CYS A 23 20.71 -6.11 -2.37
CA CYS A 23 19.31 -6.17 -2.81
C CYS A 23 18.85 -4.80 -3.34
N LEU A 24 19.14 -3.69 -2.64
CA LEU A 24 18.82 -2.34 -3.12
C LEU A 24 19.52 -2.00 -4.45
N VAL A 25 20.77 -2.44 -4.63
CA VAL A 25 21.55 -2.25 -5.87
C VAL A 25 21.03 -3.16 -6.99
N VAL A 26 20.66 -4.41 -6.69
CA VAL A 26 20.04 -5.33 -7.66
C VAL A 26 18.64 -4.83 -8.06
N PHE A 27 17.85 -4.28 -7.14
CA PHE A 27 16.58 -3.62 -7.43
C PHE A 27 16.76 -2.35 -8.30
N ARG A 28 17.87 -1.63 -8.16
CA ARG A 28 18.29 -0.51 -9.03
C ARG A 28 18.77 -0.94 -10.42
N LEU A 29 19.20 -2.20 -10.59
CA LEU A 29 19.81 -2.73 -11.82
C LEU A 29 18.84 -3.53 -12.71
N ILE A 30 17.58 -3.69 -12.31
CA ILE A 30 16.53 -4.29 -13.16
C ILE A 30 16.18 -3.26 -14.25
N PRO A 31 16.53 -3.49 -15.53
CA PRO A 31 16.22 -2.56 -16.60
C PRO A 31 14.72 -2.66 -16.92
N GLY A 32 13.99 -1.55 -16.87
CA GLY A 32 12.58 -1.49 -17.28
C GLY A 32 11.61 -0.86 -16.27
N ILE A 33 12.06 -0.50 -15.07
CA ILE A 33 11.27 0.31 -14.14
C ILE A 33 11.80 1.75 -14.24
N PRO A 34 11.08 2.70 -14.85
CA PRO A 34 11.45 4.10 -14.76
C PRO A 34 11.14 4.56 -13.33
N PHE A 35 12.07 4.32 -12.40
CA PHE A 35 12.15 5.12 -11.19
C PHE A 35 12.64 6.49 -11.61
N GLY A 36 11.71 7.28 -12.15
CA GLY A 36 11.78 8.72 -12.01
C GLY A 36 12.01 8.98 -10.53
N THR A 37 13.03 9.77 -10.22
CA THR A 37 13.04 10.57 -9.02
C THR A 37 11.74 11.38 -9.01
N TYR A 38 10.67 10.82 -8.48
CA TYR A 38 9.52 11.61 -8.05
C TYR A 38 10.05 12.36 -6.84
N VAL A 39 10.60 13.54 -7.13
CA VAL A 39 10.71 14.63 -6.18
C VAL A 39 9.37 14.61 -5.44
N MET A 40 9.41 14.31 -4.14
CA MET A 40 8.28 14.59 -3.29
C MET A 40 7.97 16.05 -3.54
N ALA A 41 6.86 16.29 -4.23
CA ALA A 41 6.47 17.60 -4.64
C ALA A 41 6.05 18.34 -3.37
N GLU A 42 7.04 18.97 -2.74
CA GLU A 42 6.83 19.93 -1.69
C GLU A 42 5.93 21.01 -2.30
N ARG A 43 4.64 21.00 -1.89
CA ARG A 43 3.56 21.84 -2.41
C ARG A 43 3.88 23.35 -2.34
N ASP A 44 4.96 23.70 -1.64
CA ASP A 44 5.47 25.06 -1.47
C ASP A 44 6.53 25.47 -2.52
N HIS A 45 7.06 24.55 -3.35
CA HIS A 45 8.19 24.83 -4.25
C HIS A 45 7.90 24.78 -5.76
N TYR A 46 6.66 24.62 -6.20
CA TYR A 46 6.30 24.72 -7.64
C TYR A 46 6.52 26.12 -8.27
N HIS A 47 7.02 27.11 -7.52
CA HIS A 47 6.75 28.52 -7.80
C HIS A 47 7.96 29.44 -7.97
N THR A 48 9.17 28.95 -8.25
CA THR A 48 10.34 29.86 -8.20
C THR A 48 11.44 29.61 -9.23
N ILE A 49 11.12 29.27 -10.48
CA ILE A 49 12.13 29.37 -11.56
C ILE A 49 11.54 30.13 -12.75
N ASP A 50 11.17 31.38 -12.50
CA ASP A 50 11.06 32.37 -13.56
C ASP A 50 12.39 33.09 -13.70
N ASP A 51 12.73 33.50 -14.93
CA ASP A 51 13.94 34.26 -15.22
C ASP A 51 13.93 35.58 -14.41
N PRO A 52 15.03 35.97 -13.74
CA PRO A 52 15.10 37.24 -13.02
C PRO A 52 14.77 38.49 -13.87
N ASN A 53 14.82 38.36 -15.19
CA ASN A 53 14.59 39.46 -16.14
C ASN A 53 13.13 39.69 -16.54
N VAL A 54 12.16 38.92 -16.03
CA VAL A 54 10.74 39.11 -16.37
C VAL A 54 9.95 39.89 -15.30
N PRO A 55 8.97 40.73 -15.67
CA PRO A 55 8.28 41.66 -14.75
C PRO A 55 7.28 40.99 -13.78
N CYS A 56 6.90 39.74 -14.05
CA CYS A 56 5.95 38.95 -13.25
C CYS A 56 6.05 37.46 -13.57
N ASN A 57 5.52 36.64 -12.65
CA ASN A 57 5.44 35.21 -12.83
C ASN A 57 4.62 34.85 -14.08
N PHE A 58 5.01 33.80 -14.81
CA PHE A 58 4.30 33.36 -16.01
C PHE A 58 2.78 33.16 -15.76
N TYR A 59 2.41 32.57 -14.63
CA TYR A 59 1.00 32.33 -14.24
C TYR A 59 0.22 33.62 -13.89
N ASP A 60 0.91 34.75 -13.75
CA ASP A 60 0.34 36.08 -13.53
C ASP A 60 0.27 36.93 -14.81
N THR A 61 0.58 36.34 -15.96
CA THR A 61 0.69 37.04 -17.24
C THR A 61 -0.30 36.52 -18.26
N VAL A 62 -0.78 37.40 -19.16
CA VAL A 62 -1.56 36.99 -20.35
C VAL A 62 -0.73 37.21 -21.61
N ASN A 63 -0.99 36.43 -22.65
CA ASN A 63 -0.41 36.67 -23.97
C ASN A 63 -1.00 37.95 -24.59
N LEU A 64 -0.16 38.91 -24.95
CA LEU A 64 -0.54 40.19 -25.56
C LEU A 64 -0.25 40.24 -27.07
N THR A 65 0.18 39.12 -27.66
CA THR A 65 0.45 39.03 -29.09
C THR A 65 -0.82 39.33 -29.89
N GLY A 66 -0.78 40.35 -30.75
CA GLY A 66 -1.92 40.76 -31.59
C GLY A 66 -2.88 41.77 -30.94
N HIS A 67 -2.62 42.22 -29.71
CA HIS A 67 -3.38 43.29 -29.06
C HIS A 67 -2.95 44.69 -29.51
N THR A 68 -3.83 45.68 -29.37
CA THR A 68 -3.54 47.06 -29.77
C THR A 68 -2.52 47.70 -28.84
N VAL A 69 -1.46 48.25 -29.43
CA VAL A 69 -0.36 48.93 -28.73
C VAL A 69 -0.54 50.44 -28.85
N PHE A 70 -0.47 51.14 -27.73
CA PHE A 70 -0.50 52.59 -27.69
C PHE A 70 0.90 53.19 -27.96
N PRO A 71 0.98 54.45 -28.40
CA PRO A 71 2.27 55.12 -28.67
C PRO A 71 3.22 55.22 -27.47
N ASN A 72 2.69 55.09 -26.24
CA ASN A 72 3.45 55.08 -24.99
C ASN A 72 3.99 53.68 -24.62
N GLY A 73 3.79 52.66 -25.47
CA GLY A 73 4.21 51.28 -25.23
C GLY A 73 3.26 50.45 -24.36
N SER A 74 2.12 51.01 -23.93
CA SER A 74 1.09 50.25 -23.20
C SER A 74 0.22 49.42 -24.14
N TYR A 75 -0.35 48.33 -23.63
CA TYR A 75 -1.21 47.42 -24.38
C TYR A 75 -2.65 47.48 -23.85
N ASP A 76 -3.64 47.39 -24.74
CA ASP A 76 -5.04 47.19 -24.34
C ASP A 76 -5.42 45.71 -24.38
N TYR A 77 -5.72 45.16 -23.21
CA TYR A 77 -6.28 43.82 -23.05
C TYR A 77 -7.76 43.92 -22.65
N TYR A 78 -8.65 43.90 -23.65
CA TYR A 78 -10.11 43.93 -23.48
C TYR A 78 -10.59 45.04 -22.52
N GLY A 79 -10.06 46.26 -22.68
CA GLY A 79 -10.38 47.42 -21.85
C GLY A 79 -9.48 47.59 -20.61
N THR A 80 -8.56 46.66 -20.36
CA THR A 80 -7.55 46.75 -19.30
C THR A 80 -6.23 47.23 -19.89
N ILE A 81 -5.81 48.46 -19.54
CA ILE A 81 -4.55 49.04 -20.03
C ILE A 81 -3.39 48.48 -19.20
N VAL A 82 -2.46 47.79 -19.87
CA VAL A 82 -1.23 47.24 -19.27
C VAL A 82 -0.06 48.19 -19.58
N PRO A 83 0.55 48.83 -18.57
CA PRO A 83 1.72 49.70 -18.75
C PRO A 83 2.92 48.94 -19.33
N ALA A 84 3.76 49.62 -20.11
CA ALA A 84 4.95 49.05 -20.75
C ALA A 84 5.91 48.37 -19.75
N GLU A 85 6.02 48.89 -18.52
CA GLU A 85 6.86 48.34 -17.44
C GLU A 85 6.41 46.96 -16.96
N LEU A 86 5.14 46.61 -17.19
CA LEU A 86 4.55 45.32 -16.82
C LEU A 86 4.37 44.40 -18.03
N VAL A 87 5.07 44.70 -19.13
CA VAL A 87 5.13 43.89 -20.35
C VAL A 87 6.54 43.32 -20.48
N GLY A 88 6.63 42.01 -20.75
CA GLY A 88 7.89 41.30 -20.93
C GLY A 88 7.82 40.32 -22.09
N THR A 89 8.99 39.92 -22.59
CA THR A 89 9.13 38.89 -23.62
C THR A 89 9.47 37.57 -22.95
N TYR A 90 8.76 36.50 -23.32
CA TYR A 90 8.94 35.15 -22.79
C TYR A 90 9.25 34.20 -23.95
N ASP A 91 10.22 33.31 -23.74
CA ASP A 91 10.66 32.26 -24.68
C ASP A 91 10.20 30.85 -24.26
N TYR A 92 9.21 30.77 -23.37
CA TYR A 92 8.70 29.50 -22.85
C TYR A 92 7.20 29.56 -22.54
N ILE A 93 6.58 28.39 -22.50
CA ILE A 93 5.23 28.15 -21.97
C ILE A 93 5.26 26.97 -21.00
N HIS A 94 4.27 26.90 -20.11
CA HIS A 94 4.06 25.73 -19.25
C HIS A 94 3.01 24.81 -19.89
N SER A 95 3.38 23.55 -20.11
CA SER A 95 2.46 22.49 -20.54
C SER A 95 1.67 21.92 -19.36
N SER A 96 2.33 21.86 -18.20
CA SER A 96 1.75 21.46 -16.91
C SER A 96 2.45 22.22 -15.78
N LEU A 97 2.02 22.03 -14.53
CA LEU A 97 2.69 22.63 -13.36
C LEU A 97 4.17 22.25 -13.23
N THR A 98 4.58 21.10 -13.78
CA THR A 98 5.95 20.57 -13.72
C THR A 98 6.78 20.81 -14.97
N GLU A 99 6.15 21.04 -16.12
CA GLU A 99 6.80 20.95 -17.43
C GLU A 99 6.80 22.30 -18.15
N ARG A 100 8.01 22.83 -18.38
CA ARG A 100 8.28 24.03 -19.18
C ARG A 100 8.73 23.62 -20.58
N ILE A 101 8.10 24.19 -21.59
CA ILE A 101 8.42 23.98 -23.01
C ILE A 101 8.96 25.29 -23.57
N GLU A 102 10.14 25.24 -24.19
CA GLU A 102 10.72 26.38 -24.91
C GLU A 102 9.95 26.63 -26.21
N VAL A 103 9.56 27.87 -26.44
CA VAL A 103 8.81 28.31 -27.62
C VAL A 103 9.41 29.59 -28.19
N ARG A 104 8.90 30.04 -29.33
CA ARG A 104 9.30 31.33 -29.89
C ARG A 104 8.94 32.46 -28.92
N GLU A 105 9.83 33.46 -28.88
CA GLU A 105 9.64 34.68 -28.11
C GLU A 105 8.27 35.30 -28.40
N HIS A 106 7.52 35.56 -27.32
CA HIS A 106 6.20 36.16 -27.39
C HIS A 106 6.02 37.17 -26.26
N VAL A 107 5.17 38.17 -26.51
CA VAL A 107 4.94 39.28 -25.58
C VAL A 107 3.83 38.90 -24.61
N ARG A 108 4.11 39.02 -23.31
CA ARG A 108 3.12 38.82 -22.25
C ARG A 108 3.10 40.00 -21.29
N GLY A 109 1.95 40.23 -20.64
CA GLY A 109 1.80 41.32 -19.68
C GLY A 109 1.13 40.89 -18.38
N CYS A 110 1.51 41.55 -17.27
CA CYS A 110 1.07 41.24 -15.90
C CYS A 110 -0.39 41.64 -15.60
N VAL A 111 -1.35 41.22 -16.43
CA VAL A 111 -2.77 41.60 -16.28
C VAL A 111 -3.36 41.15 -14.95
N CYS A 112 -2.87 40.04 -14.38
CA CYS A 112 -3.40 39.49 -13.13
C CYS A 112 -3.22 40.42 -11.91
N LYS A 113 -2.38 41.46 -12.01
CA LYS A 113 -2.21 42.50 -10.98
C LYS A 113 -3.36 43.51 -10.95
N PHE A 114 -4.07 43.69 -12.07
CA PHE A 114 -5.17 44.65 -12.20
C PHE A 114 -6.53 43.96 -12.16
N LYS A 115 -6.61 42.73 -12.68
CA LYS A 115 -7.83 41.93 -12.75
C LYS A 115 -7.49 40.49 -12.35
N SER A 116 -8.20 39.94 -11.36
CA SER A 116 -7.98 38.54 -10.94
C SER A 116 -8.02 37.59 -12.14
N CYS A 117 -7.07 36.68 -12.22
CA CYS A 117 -7.00 35.70 -13.31
C CYS A 117 -7.69 34.40 -12.94
N LEU A 118 -8.36 33.80 -13.92
CA LEU A 118 -9.04 32.53 -13.79
C LEU A 118 -8.74 31.66 -15.02
N ASN A 119 -8.39 30.40 -14.79
CA ASN A 119 -7.98 29.49 -15.85
C ASN A 119 -9.18 28.70 -16.40
N ILE A 120 -9.28 28.58 -17.72
CA ILE A 120 -10.10 27.59 -18.43
C ILE A 120 -9.18 26.49 -18.95
N CYS A 121 -9.60 25.23 -18.88
CA CYS A 121 -8.72 24.13 -19.25
C CYS A 121 -8.47 24.06 -20.77
N CYS A 122 -9.47 24.44 -21.54
CA CYS A 122 -9.40 24.57 -23.00
C CYS A 122 -9.87 25.96 -23.42
N PRO A 123 -9.43 26.46 -24.59
CA PRO A 123 -9.96 27.70 -25.16
C PRO A 123 -11.49 27.68 -25.21
N TRP A 124 -12.11 28.86 -25.08
CA TRP A 124 -13.56 28.98 -25.08
C TRP A 124 -14.18 28.32 -26.32
N ARG A 125 -15.27 27.55 -26.15
CA ARG A 125 -15.91 26.71 -27.20
C ARG A 125 -15.14 25.45 -27.61
N GLN A 126 -14.14 25.05 -26.86
CA GLN A 126 -13.43 23.78 -27.04
C GLN A 126 -13.54 22.91 -25.79
N VAL A 127 -13.51 21.60 -26.01
CA VAL A 127 -13.49 20.58 -24.97
C VAL A 127 -12.21 19.76 -25.10
N PHE A 128 -11.75 19.18 -24.01
CA PHE A 128 -10.57 18.34 -24.05
C PHE A 128 -10.93 16.93 -24.51
N ASN A 129 -10.17 16.40 -25.47
CA ASN A 129 -10.28 15.02 -25.92
C ASN A 129 -9.04 14.22 -25.49
N SER A 130 -9.26 13.15 -24.74
CA SER A 130 -8.22 12.26 -24.23
C SER A 130 -7.54 11.41 -25.31
N GLU A 131 -8.17 11.17 -26.46
CA GLU A 131 -7.59 10.39 -27.57
C GLU A 131 -6.55 11.19 -28.36
N VAL A 132 -6.81 12.49 -28.55
CA VAL A 132 -5.93 13.42 -29.27
C VAL A 132 -4.94 14.10 -28.32
N ASP A 133 -5.15 13.94 -27.00
CA ASP A 133 -4.43 14.63 -25.93
C ASP A 133 -4.38 16.15 -26.14
N GLY A 134 -5.56 16.74 -26.40
CA GLY A 134 -5.66 18.13 -26.80
C GLY A 134 -7.08 18.70 -26.78
N CYS A 135 -7.17 20.03 -26.92
CA CYS A 135 -8.45 20.73 -26.99
C CYS A 135 -8.98 20.72 -28.43
N ILE A 136 -10.23 20.29 -28.59
CA ILE A 136 -10.91 20.21 -29.88
C ILE A 136 -12.30 20.87 -29.80
N ILE A 137 -12.83 21.24 -30.95
CA ILE A 137 -14.26 21.60 -31.06
C ILE A 137 -15.01 20.29 -31.26
N ASP A 138 -15.84 19.91 -30.29
CA ASP A 138 -16.68 18.74 -30.44
C ASP A 138 -17.89 19.08 -31.30
N HIS A 139 -17.90 18.57 -32.53
CA HIS A 139 -19.01 18.73 -33.47
C HIS A 139 -20.11 17.67 -33.28
N SER A 140 -19.88 16.67 -32.42
CA SER A 140 -20.83 15.59 -32.16
C SER A 140 -21.79 15.93 -31.01
N ASP A 141 -21.39 16.83 -30.10
CA ASP A 141 -22.25 17.33 -29.03
C ASP A 141 -23.04 18.57 -29.51
N ASN A 142 -24.37 18.49 -29.40
CA ASN A 142 -25.29 19.57 -29.81
C ASN A 142 -25.53 20.61 -28.70
N ARG A 143 -24.85 20.51 -27.56
CA ARG A 143 -25.00 21.44 -26.44
C ARG A 143 -24.48 22.84 -26.73
N MET A 144 -25.21 23.83 -26.24
CA MET A 144 -24.85 25.23 -26.36
C MET A 144 -24.00 25.68 -25.18
N TRP A 145 -22.97 26.48 -25.46
CA TRP A 145 -22.18 27.15 -24.43
C TRP A 145 -22.97 28.30 -23.80
N PRO A 146 -22.84 28.52 -22.48
CA PRO A 146 -23.57 29.59 -21.79
C PRO A 146 -23.09 30.97 -22.26
N ASP A 147 -24.03 31.84 -22.64
CA ASP A 147 -23.75 33.20 -23.11
C ASP A 147 -24.79 34.19 -22.52
N PRO A 148 -24.42 35.04 -21.54
CA PRO A 148 -23.10 35.17 -20.93
C PRO A 148 -22.76 33.99 -19.99
N PRO A 149 -21.47 33.65 -19.82
CA PRO A 149 -21.06 32.65 -18.83
C PRO A 149 -21.09 33.24 -17.43
N MET A 150 -22.03 32.75 -16.63
CA MET A 150 -22.28 33.22 -15.27
C MET A 150 -21.66 32.27 -14.26
N LEU A 151 -20.97 32.81 -13.24
CA LEU A 151 -20.35 32.05 -12.15
C LEU A 151 -20.75 32.62 -10.80
N ASN A 152 -20.95 31.75 -9.81
CA ASN A 152 -21.17 32.12 -8.42
C ASN A 152 -19.82 32.48 -7.77
N ILE A 153 -19.65 33.74 -7.37
CA ILE A 153 -18.43 34.25 -6.74
C ILE A 153 -18.74 34.73 -5.33
N THR A 154 -17.92 34.27 -4.38
CA THR A 154 -17.98 34.63 -2.96
C THR A 154 -17.04 35.81 -2.71
N PHE A 155 -17.60 36.90 -2.18
CA PHE A 155 -16.88 38.12 -1.83
C PHE A 155 -16.42 38.06 -0.36
N ARG A 156 -15.53 38.97 0.05
CA ARG A 156 -15.00 39.05 1.43
C ARG A 156 -16.06 39.23 2.52
N ASN A 157 -17.27 39.66 2.14
CA ASN A 157 -18.41 39.82 3.03
C ASN A 157 -19.26 38.54 3.14
N ASP A 158 -18.72 37.39 2.72
CA ASP A 158 -19.38 36.07 2.66
C ASP A 158 -20.67 36.03 1.81
N SER A 159 -20.90 37.05 0.99
CA SER A 159 -22.00 37.09 0.02
C SER A 159 -21.59 36.42 -1.28
N THR A 160 -22.38 35.48 -1.77
CA THR A 160 -22.22 34.86 -3.09
C THR A 160 -23.10 35.57 -4.11
N ILE A 161 -22.49 36.04 -5.21
CA ILE A 161 -23.19 36.78 -6.28
C ILE A 161 -22.85 36.14 -7.63
N LEU A 162 -23.85 36.05 -8.49
CA LEU A 162 -23.68 35.56 -9.86
C LEU A 162 -23.11 36.67 -10.75
N VAL A 163 -21.92 36.45 -11.32
CA VAL A 163 -21.20 37.44 -12.14
C VAL A 163 -20.80 36.86 -13.49
N ASN A 164 -20.66 37.73 -14.50
CA ASN A 164 -20.13 37.33 -15.80
C ASN A 164 -18.62 37.06 -15.68
N MET A 165 -18.20 35.84 -16.01
CA MET A 165 -16.83 35.36 -15.94
C MET A 165 -15.84 36.24 -16.72
N PHE A 166 -16.15 36.61 -17.96
CA PHE A 166 -15.27 37.42 -18.81
C PHE A 166 -15.21 38.89 -18.37
N ALA A 167 -16.29 39.39 -17.74
CA ALA A 167 -16.30 40.74 -17.18
C ALA A 167 -15.49 40.82 -15.89
N GLN A 168 -15.61 39.84 -14.98
CA GLN A 168 -14.97 39.85 -13.67
C GLN A 168 -13.50 39.42 -13.68
N PHE A 169 -13.15 38.41 -14.48
CA PHE A 169 -11.79 37.83 -14.48
C PHE A 169 -11.05 38.06 -15.80
N ALA A 170 -9.72 37.99 -15.75
CA ALA A 170 -8.89 37.83 -16.93
C ALA A 170 -8.72 36.33 -17.21
N ILE A 171 -9.33 35.85 -18.30
CA ILE A 171 -9.42 34.43 -18.60
C ILE A 171 -8.19 33.95 -19.38
N GLN A 172 -7.59 32.85 -18.92
CA GLN A 172 -6.43 32.23 -19.54
C GLN A 172 -6.68 30.76 -19.81
N SER A 173 -6.15 30.23 -20.92
CA SER A 173 -6.19 28.80 -21.19
C SER A 173 -4.97 28.13 -20.55
N PHE A 174 -5.18 27.31 -19.52
CA PHE A 174 -4.13 26.52 -18.89
C PHE A 174 -4.72 25.28 -18.23
N ARG A 175 -4.17 24.11 -18.58
CA ARG A 175 -4.52 22.82 -17.98
C ARG A 175 -3.39 22.38 -17.06
N PRO A 176 -3.57 22.34 -15.72
CA PRO A 176 -2.49 22.08 -14.79
C PRO A 176 -1.96 20.64 -14.81
N CYS A 177 -2.79 19.66 -15.21
CA CYS A 177 -2.47 18.24 -15.15
C CYS A 177 -3.22 17.39 -16.20
N PRO A 178 -2.70 16.20 -16.58
CA PRO A 178 -3.30 15.34 -17.61
C PRO A 178 -4.65 14.77 -17.19
N LYS A 179 -4.81 14.41 -15.92
CA LYS A 179 -6.08 13.90 -15.35
C LYS A 179 -6.65 14.93 -14.38
N MET A 180 -7.87 15.35 -14.65
CA MET A 180 -8.58 16.34 -13.85
C MET A 180 -9.93 15.79 -13.44
N PHE A 181 -10.36 16.12 -12.23
CA PHE A 181 -11.67 15.77 -11.72
C PHE A 181 -12.53 17.03 -11.68
N SER A 182 -13.66 17.03 -12.37
CA SER A 182 -14.62 18.13 -12.34
C SER A 182 -15.50 18.04 -11.11
N LEU A 183 -15.59 19.12 -10.33
CA LEU A 183 -16.44 19.20 -9.15
C LEU A 183 -17.87 19.59 -9.57
N GLN A 184 -18.83 18.67 -9.42
CA GLN A 184 -20.23 18.87 -9.79
C GLN A 184 -21.16 18.72 -8.56
N PRO A 185 -21.43 19.83 -7.83
CA PRO A 185 -22.31 19.86 -6.66
C PRO A 185 -23.69 19.21 -6.87
N GLU A 186 -24.21 19.27 -8.10
CA GLU A 186 -25.51 18.71 -8.46
C GLU A 186 -25.52 17.17 -8.45
N THR A 187 -24.36 16.54 -8.65
CA THR A 187 -24.21 15.08 -8.64
C THR A 187 -23.87 14.54 -7.26
N SER A 188 -23.12 15.31 -6.48
CA SER A 188 -22.55 14.88 -5.21
C SER A 188 -22.25 16.07 -4.30
N HIS A 189 -22.73 16.02 -3.05
CA HIS A 189 -22.40 17.04 -2.04
C HIS A 189 -20.89 17.06 -1.71
N TRP A 190 -20.15 15.99 -2.01
CA TRP A 190 -18.69 15.95 -1.84
C TRP A 190 -17.95 16.87 -2.83
N ASP A 191 -18.64 17.31 -3.88
CA ASP A 191 -18.08 18.18 -4.91
C ASP A 191 -18.39 19.67 -4.67
N ASP A 192 -18.93 20.01 -3.50
CA ASP A 192 -19.21 21.40 -3.14
C ASP A 192 -17.94 22.25 -3.14
N TYR A 193 -18.02 23.43 -3.76
CA TYR A 193 -16.93 24.39 -3.84
C TYR A 193 -17.39 25.83 -3.69
N LEU A 194 -16.49 26.69 -3.24
CA LEU A 194 -16.66 28.14 -3.20
C LEU A 194 -15.55 28.80 -4.01
N LEU A 195 -15.90 29.58 -5.02
CA LEU A 195 -14.95 30.37 -5.81
C LEU A 195 -14.89 31.81 -5.29
N PHE A 196 -13.70 32.34 -5.05
CA PHE A 196 -13.49 33.68 -4.49
C PHE A 196 -13.11 34.73 -5.54
N GLU A 197 -13.33 36.01 -5.20
CA GLU A 197 -12.98 37.16 -6.05
C GLU A 197 -11.49 37.25 -6.45
N ASN A 198 -10.59 36.62 -5.69
CA ASN A 198 -9.16 36.57 -5.97
C ASN A 198 -8.78 35.44 -6.97
N GLY A 199 -9.76 34.67 -7.45
CA GLY A 199 -9.57 33.54 -8.36
C GLY A 199 -9.13 32.23 -7.68
N SER A 200 -9.00 32.20 -6.35
CA SER A 200 -8.82 30.94 -5.60
C SER A 200 -10.16 30.29 -5.31
N MET A 201 -10.16 28.97 -5.09
CA MET A 201 -11.35 28.22 -4.71
C MET A 201 -11.13 27.47 -3.40
N LEU A 202 -12.19 27.28 -2.62
CA LEU A 202 -12.23 26.38 -1.48
C LEU A 202 -13.03 25.15 -1.87
N ARG A 203 -12.43 23.97 -1.71
CA ARG A 203 -13.18 22.72 -1.74
C ARG A 203 -13.80 22.49 -0.37
N VAL A 204 -15.12 22.34 -0.32
CA VAL A 204 -15.88 22.34 0.95
C VAL A 204 -15.70 21.03 1.70
N ASP A 205 -15.55 19.91 0.98
CA ASP A 205 -15.35 18.58 1.57
C ASP A 205 -14.18 18.54 2.56
N ASP A 206 -12.98 18.91 2.11
CA ASP A 206 -11.74 18.83 2.90
C ASP A 206 -11.25 20.20 3.42
N GLN A 207 -12.04 21.25 3.21
CA GLN A 207 -11.69 22.65 3.53
C GLN A 207 -10.34 23.08 2.93
N GLN A 208 -9.96 22.51 1.78
CA GLN A 208 -8.70 22.82 1.13
C GLN A 208 -8.86 24.04 0.21
N LEU A 209 -8.07 25.08 0.50
CA LEU A 209 -7.92 26.23 -0.40
C LEU A 209 -6.99 25.86 -1.57
N ILE A 210 -7.52 25.91 -2.78
CA ILE A 210 -6.83 25.60 -4.03
C ILE A 210 -6.56 26.91 -4.78
N ARG A 211 -5.31 27.12 -5.20
CA ARG A 211 -4.90 28.33 -5.90
C ARG A 211 -5.30 28.27 -7.38
N LYS A 212 -5.41 29.43 -8.02
CA LYS A 212 -5.83 29.59 -9.42
C LYS A 212 -5.06 28.75 -10.45
N ASN A 213 -3.82 28.36 -10.15
CA ASN A 213 -2.95 27.57 -11.03
C ASN A 213 -3.07 26.06 -10.81
N GLU A 214 -3.75 25.61 -9.77
CA GLU A 214 -3.91 24.18 -9.43
C GLU A 214 -5.27 23.61 -9.90
N PHE A 215 -6.14 24.46 -10.46
CA PHE A 215 -7.41 24.09 -11.07
C PHE A 215 -7.66 24.90 -12.34
N CYS A 216 -8.59 24.44 -13.17
CA CYS A 216 -9.11 25.22 -14.29
C CYS A 216 -10.58 24.87 -14.54
N MET A 217 -11.30 25.76 -15.21
CA MET A 217 -12.72 25.60 -15.47
C MET A 217 -12.96 24.73 -16.71
N VAL A 218 -13.92 23.81 -16.62
CA VAL A 218 -14.34 22.91 -17.69
C VAL A 218 -15.84 23.02 -17.94
N PRO A 219 -16.30 22.84 -19.19
CA PRO A 219 -17.71 22.62 -19.46
C PRO A 219 -18.10 21.20 -19.03
N THR A 220 -19.17 21.08 -18.26
CA THR A 220 -19.78 19.79 -17.90
C THR A 220 -21.29 19.85 -18.10
N TYR A 221 -21.93 18.70 -17.92
CA TYR A 221 -23.37 18.51 -17.99
C TYR A 221 -23.74 17.45 -16.96
N VAL A 222 -24.93 17.58 -16.38
CA VAL A 222 -25.41 16.62 -15.37
C VAL A 222 -26.17 15.50 -16.05
N ASN A 223 -27.03 15.85 -17.02
CA ASN A 223 -27.84 14.90 -17.75
C ASN A 223 -27.52 14.91 -19.25
N GLU A 224 -27.70 13.76 -19.91
CA GLU A 224 -27.57 13.65 -21.36
C GLU A 224 -28.58 14.51 -22.12
N SER A 225 -29.74 14.81 -21.49
CA SER A 225 -30.78 15.67 -22.04
C SER A 225 -30.52 17.16 -21.91
N ASP A 226 -29.46 17.57 -21.21
CA ASP A 226 -29.17 18.98 -21.00
C ASP A 226 -28.76 19.64 -22.32
N MET A 227 -29.42 20.76 -22.64
CA MET A 227 -29.15 21.51 -23.88
C MET A 227 -28.02 22.52 -23.74
N PHE A 228 -27.55 22.78 -22.52
CA PHE A 228 -26.53 23.78 -22.22
C PHE A 228 -25.41 23.18 -21.36
N TYR A 229 -24.18 23.61 -21.61
CA TYR A 229 -23.07 23.32 -20.69
C TYR A 229 -23.14 24.19 -19.45
N THR A 230 -22.76 23.62 -18.32
CA THR A 230 -22.46 24.33 -17.08
C THR A 230 -20.94 24.38 -16.88
N ILE A 231 -20.42 25.47 -16.34
CA ILE A 231 -18.97 25.65 -16.16
C ILE A 231 -18.61 25.31 -14.71
N HIS A 232 -17.83 24.25 -14.53
CA HIS A 232 -17.38 23.77 -13.23
C HIS A 232 -15.85 23.85 -13.09
N PRO A 233 -15.31 24.05 -11.88
CA PRO A 233 -13.89 23.90 -11.64
C PRO A 233 -13.51 22.41 -11.71
N ALA A 234 -12.43 22.13 -12.41
CA ALA A 234 -11.75 20.86 -12.35
C ALA A 234 -10.40 21.02 -11.68
N ASN A 235 -10.12 20.18 -10.69
CA ASN A 235 -8.86 20.19 -9.97
C ASN A 235 -8.03 18.96 -10.36
N CYS A 236 -6.72 19.05 -10.12
CA CYS A 236 -5.85 17.90 -10.32
C CYS A 236 -6.18 16.80 -9.32
N ASP A 237 -6.18 15.57 -9.83
CA ASP A 237 -6.31 14.39 -9.00
C ASP A 237 -5.05 14.27 -8.12
N MET A 238 -5.16 14.62 -6.84
CA MET A 238 -4.09 14.44 -5.85
C MET A 238 -4.00 12.99 -5.35
N GLN A 239 -4.74 12.06 -5.95
CA GLN A 239 -4.72 10.65 -5.60
C GLN A 239 -3.41 9.93 -6.00
N ASP A 240 -2.47 10.61 -6.67
CA ASP A 240 -1.18 10.06 -7.08
C ASP A 240 -0.23 9.73 -5.92
N ASP A 241 -0.29 10.45 -4.79
CA ASP A 241 0.55 10.13 -3.62
C ASP A 241 0.07 8.84 -2.93
N ASN A 242 -1.25 8.70 -2.77
CA ASN A 242 -1.86 7.52 -2.15
C ASN A 242 -1.79 6.29 -3.07
N SER A 243 -1.85 6.47 -4.39
CA SER A 243 -1.69 5.38 -5.35
C SER A 243 -0.25 4.86 -5.36
N THR A 244 0.75 5.75 -5.30
CA THR A 244 2.18 5.39 -5.28
C THR A 244 2.54 4.58 -4.02
N VAL A 245 2.06 5.01 -2.84
CA VAL A 245 2.29 4.26 -1.58
C VAL A 245 1.63 2.88 -1.62
N LYS A 246 0.39 2.78 -2.14
CA LYS A 246 -0.31 1.49 -2.31
C LYS A 246 0.46 0.55 -3.25
N ILE A 247 0.98 1.06 -4.36
CA ILE A 247 1.76 0.29 -5.33
C ILE A 247 3.07 -0.21 -4.70
N ILE A 248 3.80 0.66 -3.99
CA ILE A 248 5.05 0.25 -3.32
C ILE A 248 4.77 -0.82 -2.26
N ASN A 249 3.71 -0.66 -1.49
CA ASN A 249 3.29 -1.65 -0.50
C ASN A 249 2.93 -3.00 -1.16
N ALA A 250 2.22 -2.98 -2.29
CA ALA A 250 1.91 -4.17 -3.09
C ALA A 250 3.18 -4.93 -3.52
N TYR A 251 4.19 -4.22 -4.03
CA TYR A 251 5.46 -4.83 -4.40
C TYR A 251 6.23 -5.39 -3.19
N ALA A 252 6.19 -4.72 -2.04
CA ALA A 252 6.82 -5.20 -0.82
C ALA A 252 6.13 -6.48 -0.28
N MET A 253 4.79 -6.53 -0.31
CA MET A 253 4.02 -7.73 0.00
C MET A 253 4.34 -8.87 -1.00
N MET A 254 4.43 -8.58 -2.29
CA MET A 254 4.80 -9.56 -3.32
C MET A 254 6.20 -10.15 -3.06
N PHE A 255 7.16 -9.31 -2.69
CA PHE A 255 8.50 -9.77 -2.32
C PHE A 255 8.50 -10.68 -1.08
N SER A 256 7.58 -10.43 -0.14
CA SER A 256 7.46 -11.13 1.15
C SER A 256 6.83 -12.53 1.03
N ILE A 257 5.90 -12.73 0.08
CA ILE A 257 5.18 -14.00 -0.15
C ILE A 257 6.12 -15.22 -0.36
N PRO A 258 7.14 -15.18 -1.25
CA PRO A 258 8.07 -16.30 -1.44
C PRO A 258 8.78 -16.73 -0.15
N PHE A 259 9.18 -15.79 0.71
CA PHE A 259 9.85 -16.09 1.98
C PHE A 259 8.92 -16.77 2.98
N MET A 260 7.64 -16.37 3.03
CA MET A 260 6.63 -17.08 3.83
C MET A 260 6.41 -18.50 3.31
N MET A 261 6.27 -18.67 1.99
CA MET A 261 6.12 -19.98 1.36
C MET A 261 7.30 -20.90 1.63
N LEU A 262 8.53 -20.38 1.55
CA LEU A 262 9.74 -21.12 1.90
C LEU A 262 9.75 -21.52 3.38
N THR A 263 9.33 -20.62 4.28
CA THR A 263 9.20 -20.93 5.71
C THR A 263 8.20 -22.04 5.95
N ILE A 264 7.02 -21.97 5.32
CA ILE A 264 5.99 -23.02 5.37
C ILE A 264 6.58 -24.36 4.88
N ALA A 265 7.26 -24.37 3.73
CA ALA A 265 7.87 -25.57 3.17
C ALA A 265 8.88 -26.20 4.13
N VAL A 266 9.80 -25.42 4.70
CA VAL A 266 10.80 -25.91 5.67
C VAL A 266 10.12 -26.54 6.89
N TYR A 267 9.08 -25.91 7.42
CA TYR A 267 8.34 -26.41 8.59
C TYR A 267 7.56 -27.70 8.32
N LEU A 268 7.07 -27.89 7.09
CA LEU A 268 6.37 -29.11 6.67
C LEU A 268 7.31 -30.26 6.32
N LEU A 269 8.45 -29.96 5.69
CA LEU A 269 9.43 -30.97 5.26
C LEU A 269 10.26 -31.53 6.42
N ILE A 270 10.43 -30.76 7.49
CA ILE A 270 11.20 -31.18 8.66
C ILE A 270 10.24 -31.70 9.75
N PRO A 271 10.14 -33.02 9.97
CA PRO A 271 9.26 -33.62 10.96
C PRO A 271 9.59 -33.20 12.39
N GLU A 272 10.83 -32.81 12.68
CA GLU A 272 11.26 -32.28 13.98
C GLU A 272 10.68 -30.88 14.28
N LEU A 273 10.26 -30.14 13.24
CA LEU A 273 9.59 -28.84 13.37
C LEU A 273 8.05 -28.96 13.35
N ARG A 274 7.49 -30.12 12.97
CA ARG A 274 6.04 -30.40 12.93
C ARG A 274 5.39 -30.63 14.30
N ASN A 275 5.94 -29.98 15.32
CA ASN A 275 5.37 -29.94 16.66
C ASN A 275 4.12 -29.04 16.69
N GLN A 276 3.36 -29.06 17.79
CA GLN A 276 2.15 -28.26 17.95
C GLN A 276 2.35 -26.79 17.54
N HIS A 277 3.36 -26.13 18.10
CA HIS A 277 3.68 -24.74 17.79
C HIS A 277 4.07 -24.52 16.33
N GLY A 278 4.76 -25.48 15.71
CA GLY A 278 5.15 -25.39 14.31
C GLY A 278 3.94 -25.48 13.38
N LYS A 279 2.95 -26.32 13.71
CA LYS A 279 1.69 -26.39 12.95
C LYS A 279 0.87 -25.10 13.10
N SER A 280 0.74 -24.56 14.31
CA SER A 280 0.06 -23.28 14.52
C SER A 280 0.75 -22.13 13.79
N LEU A 281 2.09 -22.10 13.79
CA LEU A 281 2.87 -21.12 13.03
C LEU A 281 2.65 -21.26 11.52
N VAL A 282 2.57 -22.49 10.99
CA VAL A 282 2.25 -22.73 9.58
C VAL A 282 0.85 -22.20 9.25
N CYS A 283 -0.16 -22.45 10.09
CA CYS A 283 -1.51 -21.92 9.86
C CYS A 283 -1.55 -20.38 9.89
N TYR A 284 -0.83 -19.75 10.80
CA TYR A 284 -0.62 -18.30 10.82
C TYR A 284 0.02 -17.78 9.53
N LEU A 285 1.10 -18.42 9.08
CA LEU A 285 1.79 -18.07 7.84
C LEU A 285 0.93 -18.28 6.59
N VAL A 286 0.14 -19.34 6.54
CA VAL A 286 -0.81 -19.59 5.44
C VAL A 286 -1.84 -18.46 5.38
N GLY A 287 -2.36 -18.02 6.53
CA GLY A 287 -3.28 -16.87 6.57
C GLY A 287 -2.66 -15.60 6.00
N LEU A 288 -1.44 -15.26 6.43
CA LEU A 288 -0.75 -14.09 5.89
C LEU A 288 -0.42 -14.20 4.40
N THR A 289 0.03 -15.37 3.94
CA THR A 289 0.33 -15.58 2.52
C THR A 289 -0.91 -15.38 1.65
N VAL A 290 -2.05 -15.97 2.03
CA VAL A 290 -3.28 -15.82 1.25
C VAL A 290 -3.80 -14.39 1.33
N GLY A 291 -3.80 -13.77 2.52
CA GLY A 291 -4.19 -12.37 2.69
C GLY A 291 -3.36 -11.40 1.84
N TYR A 292 -2.03 -11.50 1.88
CA TYR A 292 -1.14 -10.68 1.04
C TYR A 292 -1.31 -10.98 -0.45
N THR A 293 -1.53 -12.24 -0.84
CA THR A 293 -1.77 -12.58 -2.25
C THR A 293 -3.06 -11.93 -2.75
N SER A 294 -4.14 -12.00 -1.97
CA SER A 294 -5.42 -11.37 -2.29
C SER A 294 -5.30 -9.85 -2.39
N LEU A 295 -4.61 -9.19 -1.45
CA LEU A 295 -4.38 -7.74 -1.51
C LEU A 295 -3.49 -7.33 -2.70
N CYS A 296 -2.40 -8.05 -2.97
CA CYS A 296 -1.55 -7.79 -4.13
C CYS A 296 -2.32 -7.89 -5.44
N TYR A 297 -3.19 -8.90 -5.57
CA TYR A 297 -4.00 -9.08 -6.76
C TYR A 297 -4.91 -7.87 -7.01
N VAL A 298 -5.63 -7.43 -5.98
CA VAL A 298 -6.51 -6.26 -6.03
C VAL A 298 -5.74 -4.98 -6.37
N GLN A 299 -4.59 -4.75 -5.71
CA GLN A 299 -3.84 -3.51 -5.85
C GLN A 299 -3.11 -3.37 -7.19
N LEU A 300 -2.63 -4.47 -7.76
CA LEU A 300 -1.83 -4.45 -9.00
C LEU A 300 -2.68 -4.53 -10.26
N TYR A 301 -3.80 -5.27 -10.22
CA TYR A 301 -4.65 -5.45 -11.39
C TYR A 301 -5.78 -4.41 -11.50
N GLN A 302 -5.85 -3.44 -10.58
CA GLN A 302 -6.86 -2.36 -10.60
C GLN A 302 -8.27 -2.92 -10.84
N VAL A 303 -8.63 -3.95 -10.07
CA VAL A 303 -9.89 -4.68 -10.23
C VAL A 303 -11.06 -3.72 -10.00
N ASP A 304 -12.05 -3.77 -10.90
CA ASP A 304 -13.27 -2.95 -10.79
C ASP A 304 -13.89 -3.07 -9.40
N ALA A 305 -14.01 -1.93 -8.72
CA ALA A 305 -14.44 -1.86 -7.32
C ALA A 305 -15.90 -2.27 -7.08
N THR A 306 -16.69 -2.36 -8.16
CA THR A 306 -18.08 -2.83 -8.18
C THR A 306 -18.22 -4.31 -8.57
N GLY A 307 -17.15 -4.93 -9.06
CA GLY A 307 -17.18 -6.30 -9.56
C GLY A 307 -17.20 -7.36 -8.45
N ASP A 308 -17.78 -8.52 -8.73
CA ASP A 308 -17.82 -9.64 -7.77
C ASP A 308 -16.41 -10.13 -7.37
N ALA A 309 -15.44 -10.02 -8.28
CA ALA A 309 -14.05 -10.36 -8.00
C ALA A 309 -13.48 -9.53 -6.84
N CYS A 310 -13.73 -8.23 -6.83
CA CYS A 310 -13.32 -7.30 -5.78
C CYS A 310 -13.86 -7.71 -4.41
N LYS A 311 -15.16 -8.04 -4.34
CA LYS A 311 -15.81 -8.56 -3.13
C LYS A 311 -15.18 -9.86 -2.65
N VAL A 312 -15.00 -10.83 -3.56
CA VAL A 312 -14.43 -12.15 -3.22
C VAL A 312 -13.02 -12.01 -2.66
N PHE A 313 -12.14 -11.23 -3.30
CA PHE A 313 -10.78 -11.01 -2.82
C PHE A 313 -10.74 -10.24 -1.50
N GLY A 314 -11.59 -9.22 -1.33
CA GLY A 314 -11.71 -8.45 -0.09
C GLY A 314 -12.11 -9.30 1.11
N TYR A 315 -13.22 -10.05 0.99
CA TYR A 315 -13.68 -10.95 2.05
C TYR A 315 -12.71 -12.10 2.33
N THR A 316 -12.06 -12.63 1.28
CA THR A 316 -11.01 -13.65 1.42
C THR A 316 -9.84 -13.12 2.23
N ALA A 317 -9.31 -11.94 1.87
CA ALA A 317 -8.23 -11.30 2.60
C ALA A 317 -8.62 -11.07 4.07
N TYR A 318 -9.83 -10.56 4.33
CA TYR A 318 -10.31 -10.29 5.69
C TYR A 318 -10.34 -11.56 6.55
N PHE A 319 -10.93 -12.64 6.03
CA PHE A 319 -11.01 -13.92 6.73
C PHE A 319 -9.62 -14.45 7.12
N PHE A 320 -8.67 -14.40 6.19
CA PHE A 320 -7.33 -14.93 6.42
C PHE A 320 -6.48 -14.08 7.35
N PHE A 321 -6.62 -12.74 7.33
CA PHE A 321 -5.97 -11.87 8.31
C PHE A 321 -6.54 -12.08 9.71
N MET A 322 -7.87 -12.11 9.86
CA MET A 322 -8.50 -12.39 11.15
C MET A 322 -8.10 -13.77 11.68
N GLY A 323 -8.08 -14.78 10.80
CA GLY A 323 -7.56 -16.10 11.13
C GLY A 323 -6.10 -16.08 11.60
N ALA A 324 -5.22 -15.33 10.93
CA ALA A 324 -3.82 -15.19 11.32
C ALA A 324 -3.68 -14.60 12.73
N TYR A 325 -4.42 -13.53 13.07
CA TYR A 325 -4.40 -12.96 14.43
C TYR A 325 -4.92 -13.93 15.49
N MET A 326 -5.96 -14.71 15.17
CA MET A 326 -6.43 -15.77 16.07
C MET A 326 -5.38 -16.87 16.26
N TRP A 327 -4.64 -17.26 15.22
CA TRP A 327 -3.53 -18.20 15.35
C TRP A 327 -2.38 -17.65 16.20
N LEU A 328 -2.07 -16.36 16.09
CA LEU A 328 -1.10 -15.69 16.96
C LEU A 328 -1.56 -15.72 18.43
N SER A 329 -2.86 -15.56 18.68
CA SER A 329 -3.45 -15.72 20.01
C SER A 329 -3.31 -17.14 20.54
N VAL A 330 -3.66 -18.15 19.73
CA VAL A 330 -3.49 -19.56 20.10
C VAL A 330 -2.04 -19.91 20.40
N ILE A 331 -1.06 -19.38 19.66
CA ILE A 331 0.37 -19.58 19.94
C ILE A 331 0.73 -19.02 21.33
N SER A 332 0.26 -17.82 21.64
CA SER A 332 0.49 -17.15 22.93
C SER A 332 -0.13 -17.94 24.08
N PHE A 333 -1.38 -18.38 23.91
CA PHE A 333 -2.10 -19.21 24.87
C PHE A 333 -1.43 -20.57 25.08
N ASP A 334 -1.03 -21.25 24.00
CA ASP A 334 -0.40 -22.57 24.09
C ASP A 334 0.96 -22.47 24.80
N LEU A 335 1.76 -21.44 24.54
CA LEU A 335 2.99 -21.20 25.29
C LEU A 335 2.71 -21.04 26.78
N TRP A 336 1.79 -20.14 27.13
CA TRP A 336 1.39 -19.91 28.51
C TRP A 336 0.90 -21.19 29.20
N HIS A 337 0.04 -21.97 28.54
CA HIS A 337 -0.51 -23.21 29.06
C HIS A 337 0.58 -24.29 29.27
N ASN A 338 1.51 -24.46 28.32
CA ASN A 338 2.58 -25.45 28.46
C ASN A 338 3.52 -25.14 29.64
N PHE A 339 3.74 -23.87 29.98
CA PHE A 339 4.50 -23.49 31.19
C PHE A 339 3.71 -23.61 32.50
N ARG A 340 2.37 -23.72 32.45
CA ARG A 340 1.51 -23.73 33.64
C ARG A 340 1.39 -25.10 34.32
N GLY A 341 1.76 -26.20 33.66
CA GLY A 341 2.10 -27.45 34.36
C GLY A 341 1.50 -28.74 33.83
N THR A 342 1.97 -29.26 32.69
CA THR A 342 1.81 -30.69 32.40
C THR A 342 3.04 -31.23 31.67
N ARG A 343 3.94 -31.87 32.43
CA ARG A 343 5.01 -32.71 31.89
C ARG A 343 4.38 -34.02 31.37
N GLY A 344 4.48 -34.25 30.07
CA GLY A 344 4.15 -35.54 29.44
C GLY A 344 2.76 -35.60 28.82
N ILE A 345 2.54 -34.85 27.73
CA ILE A 345 1.32 -34.99 26.92
C ILE A 345 1.56 -36.08 25.87
N ASN A 346 0.77 -37.15 25.92
CA ASN A 346 0.81 -38.21 24.92
C ASN A 346 0.51 -37.64 23.52
N ARG A 347 1.22 -38.11 22.48
CA ARG A 347 1.08 -37.69 21.06
C ARG A 347 -0.37 -37.72 20.53
N PHE A 348 -1.22 -38.58 21.11
CA PHE A 348 -2.65 -38.63 20.81
C PHE A 348 -3.42 -37.40 21.32
N GLN A 349 -3.07 -36.88 22.50
CA GLN A 349 -3.65 -35.66 23.05
C GLN A 349 -3.19 -34.40 22.30
N GLU A 350 -1.97 -34.39 21.75
CA GLU A 350 -1.50 -33.29 20.89
C GLU A 350 -2.34 -33.13 19.62
N LYS A 351 -2.72 -34.24 18.96
CA LYS A 351 -3.59 -34.19 17.77
C LYS A 351 -4.97 -33.63 18.08
N LYS A 352 -5.60 -34.07 19.19
CA LYS A 352 -6.90 -33.54 19.63
C LYS A 352 -6.80 -32.05 19.98
N ARG A 353 -5.74 -31.63 20.68
CA ARG A 353 -5.50 -30.22 21.02
C ARG A 353 -5.36 -29.34 19.78
N PHE A 354 -4.63 -29.79 18.76
CA PHE A 354 -4.53 -29.06 17.48
C PHE A 354 -5.88 -28.89 16.78
N LEU A 355 -6.70 -29.95 16.76
CA LEU A 355 -8.03 -29.88 16.16
C LEU A 355 -8.91 -28.84 16.86
N PHE A 356 -8.93 -28.81 18.20
CA PHE A 356 -9.65 -27.80 18.96
C PHE A 356 -9.15 -26.38 18.68
N TYR A 357 -7.83 -26.17 18.68
CA TYR A 357 -7.25 -24.87 18.33
C TYR A 357 -7.59 -24.43 16.91
N SER A 358 -7.60 -25.36 15.96
CA SER A 358 -7.96 -25.08 14.57
C SER A 358 -9.43 -24.70 14.44
N LEU A 359 -10.33 -25.44 15.09
CA LEU A 359 -11.76 -25.14 15.09
C LEU A 359 -12.05 -23.79 15.77
N TYR A 360 -11.33 -23.49 16.86
CA TYR A 360 -11.41 -22.21 17.56
C TYR A 360 -10.94 -21.05 16.67
N SER A 361 -9.72 -21.10 16.13
CA SER A 361 -9.15 -19.98 15.38
C SER A 361 -9.91 -19.68 14.09
N TRP A 362 -10.15 -20.71 13.28
CA TRP A 362 -10.88 -20.51 12.02
C TRP A 362 -12.37 -20.28 12.26
N GLY A 363 -12.98 -20.96 13.23
CA GLY A 363 -14.39 -20.76 13.56
C GLY A 363 -14.68 -19.33 14.00
N ILE A 364 -13.87 -18.75 14.88
CA ILE A 364 -14.05 -17.35 15.30
C ILE A 364 -13.78 -16.39 14.13
N ALA A 365 -12.80 -16.66 13.28
CA ALA A 365 -12.58 -15.86 12.07
C ALA A 365 -13.80 -15.89 11.12
N VAL A 366 -14.49 -17.03 10.99
CA VAL A 366 -15.77 -17.12 10.25
C VAL A 366 -16.85 -16.28 10.93
N VAL A 367 -16.94 -16.28 12.26
CA VAL A 367 -17.94 -15.45 12.98
C VAL A 367 -17.71 -13.96 12.70
N PHE A 368 -16.47 -13.48 12.76
CA PHE A 368 -16.16 -12.09 12.43
C PHE A 368 -16.44 -11.77 10.96
N LEU A 369 -16.11 -12.69 10.04
CA LEU A 369 -16.44 -12.53 8.62
C LEU A 369 -17.95 -12.44 8.41
N ALA A 370 -18.73 -13.34 9.01
CA ALA A 370 -20.18 -13.35 8.90
C ALA A 370 -20.78 -12.05 9.46
N PHE A 371 -20.27 -11.57 10.60
CA PHE A 371 -20.69 -10.29 11.18
C PHE A 371 -20.43 -9.12 10.22
N THR A 372 -19.23 -9.03 9.64
CA THR A 372 -18.87 -8.00 8.66
C THR A 372 -19.69 -8.11 7.37
N TYR A 373 -19.93 -9.32 6.87
CA TYR A 373 -20.73 -9.57 5.67
C TYR A 373 -22.20 -9.18 5.86
N ILE A 374 -22.80 -9.56 7.00
CA ILE A 374 -24.17 -9.17 7.36
C ILE A 374 -24.28 -7.65 7.46
N ALA A 375 -23.30 -6.99 8.07
CA ALA A 375 -23.28 -5.54 8.19
C ALA A 375 -23.22 -4.81 6.83
N GLN A 376 -22.50 -5.38 5.86
CA GLN A 376 -22.36 -4.79 4.53
C GLN A 376 -23.60 -5.02 3.64
N GLU A 377 -24.06 -6.28 3.53
CA GLU A 377 -25.03 -6.70 2.50
C GLU A 377 -26.47 -6.79 3.01
N LEU A 378 -26.67 -7.06 4.31
CA LEU A 378 -28.00 -7.39 4.86
C LEU A 378 -28.59 -6.28 5.74
N THR A 379 -27.82 -5.26 6.10
CA THR A 379 -28.28 -4.17 6.96
C THR A 379 -28.19 -2.80 6.28
N ASN A 380 -29.25 -2.01 6.44
CA ASN A 380 -29.29 -0.61 6.03
C ASN A 380 -28.64 0.29 7.09
N LEU A 381 -27.35 0.07 7.33
CA LEU A 381 -26.53 0.97 8.15
C LEU A 381 -26.19 2.26 7.39
N PRO A 382 -26.03 3.39 8.08
CA PRO A 382 -25.52 4.60 7.45
C PRO A 382 -24.09 4.38 6.94
N ALA A 383 -23.70 5.08 5.87
CA ALA A 383 -22.45 4.84 5.13
C ALA A 383 -21.19 4.77 6.03
N TYR A 384 -21.10 5.61 7.06
CA TYR A 384 -19.96 5.65 7.98
C TYR A 384 -19.81 4.42 8.90
N LEU A 385 -20.86 3.57 9.02
CA LEU A 385 -20.85 2.31 9.77
C LEU A 385 -20.77 1.07 8.87
N LYS A 386 -20.85 1.25 7.55
CA LYS A 386 -20.72 0.14 6.61
C LYS A 386 -19.25 -0.23 6.40
N PRO A 387 -18.89 -1.52 6.38
CA PRO A 387 -17.53 -1.98 6.11
C PRO A 387 -16.89 -1.44 4.81
N GLY A 388 -17.69 -1.14 3.78
CA GLY A 388 -17.24 -0.56 2.51
C GLY A 388 -16.57 -1.56 1.55
N ILE A 389 -16.58 -2.86 1.87
CA ILE A 389 -15.95 -3.90 1.03
C ILE A 389 -16.76 -4.09 -0.26
N GLY A 390 -16.19 -3.67 -1.40
CA GLY A 390 -16.82 -3.82 -2.72
C GLY A 390 -18.07 -2.95 -2.90
N ASP A 391 -18.08 -1.76 -2.28
CA ASP A 391 -19.14 -0.76 -2.39
C ASP A 391 -18.88 0.27 -3.53
N GLY A 392 -17.98 -0.07 -4.47
CA GLY A 392 -17.63 0.78 -5.61
C GLY A 392 -16.44 1.73 -5.42
N VAL A 393 -15.87 1.83 -4.21
CA VAL A 393 -14.69 2.68 -3.92
C VAL A 393 -13.45 1.86 -3.58
N TYR A 394 -13.59 0.87 -2.69
CA TYR A 394 -12.49 0.03 -2.24
C TYR A 394 -12.85 -1.45 -2.28
N CYS A 395 -11.90 -2.27 -2.71
CA CYS A 395 -11.97 -3.74 -2.62
C CYS A 395 -11.51 -4.30 -1.28
N TRP A 396 -11.16 -3.41 -0.37
CA TRP A 396 -10.79 -3.70 1.01
C TRP A 396 -11.68 -2.86 1.93
N LEU A 397 -11.66 -3.16 3.23
CA LEU A 397 -12.33 -2.36 4.25
C LEU A 397 -12.00 -0.88 4.07
N ASP A 398 -13.04 -0.05 4.18
CA ASP A 398 -12.86 1.40 4.19
C ASP A 398 -12.17 1.83 5.49
N MET A 399 -10.92 2.28 5.33
CA MET A 399 -10.04 2.72 6.41
C MET A 399 -10.22 4.19 6.79
N SER A 400 -11.09 4.93 6.10
CA SER A 400 -11.35 6.34 6.40
C SER A 400 -12.41 6.53 7.50
N ASN A 401 -13.29 5.54 7.70
CA ASN A 401 -14.47 5.63 8.54
C ASN A 401 -14.36 4.78 9.82
N TRP A 402 -15.33 4.94 10.74
CA TRP A 402 -15.43 4.16 11.99
C TRP A 402 -15.61 2.65 11.75
N ALA A 403 -15.99 2.24 10.55
CA ALA A 403 -16.10 0.85 10.14
C ALA A 403 -14.79 0.07 10.37
N ALA A 404 -13.62 0.63 10.02
CA ALA A 404 -12.34 -0.02 10.26
C ALA A 404 -12.11 -0.35 11.75
N MET A 405 -12.51 0.55 12.65
CA MET A 405 -12.41 0.34 14.09
C MET A 405 -13.33 -0.79 14.57
N ILE A 406 -14.57 -0.81 14.12
CA ILE A 406 -15.58 -1.78 14.59
C ILE A 406 -15.26 -3.19 14.09
N TYR A 407 -14.95 -3.33 12.80
CA TYR A 407 -14.84 -4.64 12.15
C TYR A 407 -13.43 -5.21 12.10
N PHE A 408 -12.37 -4.39 12.28
CA PHE A 408 -11.00 -4.85 12.12
C PHE A 408 -10.09 -4.45 13.29
N TYR A 409 -9.84 -3.15 13.49
CA TYR A 409 -8.86 -2.71 14.48
C TYR A 409 -9.28 -2.99 15.93
N GLY A 410 -10.54 -2.80 16.29
CA GLY A 410 -11.06 -3.06 17.64
C GLY A 410 -10.90 -4.53 18.06
N PRO A 411 -11.41 -5.50 17.28
CA PRO A 411 -11.19 -6.92 17.55
C PRO A 411 -9.71 -7.30 17.67
N ILE A 412 -8.86 -6.80 16.78
CA ILE A 412 -7.42 -7.09 16.82
C ILE A 412 -6.76 -6.46 18.06
N LEU A 413 -7.17 -5.25 18.47
CA LEU A 413 -6.69 -4.60 19.69
C LEU A 413 -6.90 -5.47 20.91
N VAL A 414 -8.13 -6.00 21.06
CA VAL A 414 -8.50 -6.89 22.17
C VAL A 414 -7.63 -8.14 22.17
N ILE A 415 -7.38 -8.73 20.99
CA ILE A 415 -6.51 -9.90 20.85
C ILE A 415 -5.06 -9.57 21.24
N VAL A 416 -4.52 -8.45 20.77
CA VAL A 416 -3.15 -8.00 21.07
C VAL A 416 -2.97 -7.73 22.56
N VAL A 417 -3.94 -7.09 23.21
CA VAL A 417 -3.94 -6.86 24.66
C VAL A 417 -3.97 -8.19 25.42
N ALA A 418 -4.86 -9.11 25.06
CA ALA A 418 -4.93 -10.45 25.66
C ALA A 418 -3.61 -11.22 25.50
N ASN A 419 -3.00 -11.17 24.31
CA ASN A 419 -1.70 -11.79 24.03
C ASN A 419 -0.59 -11.20 24.89
N THR A 420 -0.56 -9.87 25.03
CA THR A 420 0.42 -9.16 25.86
C THR A 420 0.34 -9.65 27.31
N ILE A 421 -0.86 -9.75 27.87
CA ILE A 421 -1.08 -10.27 29.24
C ILE A 421 -0.56 -11.71 29.36
N MET A 422 -0.89 -12.59 28.40
CA MET A 422 -0.41 -13.97 28.39
C MET A 422 1.12 -14.06 28.29
N PHE A 423 1.75 -13.24 27.46
CA PHE A 423 3.22 -13.18 27.35
C PHE A 423 3.88 -12.72 28.66
N ILE A 424 3.32 -11.69 29.32
CA ILE A 424 3.81 -11.20 30.62
C ILE A 424 3.69 -12.30 31.68
N MET A 425 2.53 -12.95 31.79
CA MET A 425 2.31 -14.05 32.73
C MET A 425 3.28 -15.22 32.47
N THR A 426 3.52 -15.54 31.20
CA THR A 426 4.47 -16.58 30.80
C THR A 426 5.90 -16.21 31.18
N ALA A 427 6.31 -14.96 30.95
CA ALA A 427 7.63 -14.45 31.32
C ALA A 427 7.85 -14.54 32.84
N ILE A 428 6.89 -14.08 33.65
CA ILE A 428 6.95 -14.16 35.11
C ILE A 428 7.14 -15.61 35.57
N LYS A 429 6.37 -16.55 35.00
CA LYS A 429 6.48 -17.97 35.35
C LYS A 429 7.82 -18.57 34.93
N ILE A 430 8.33 -18.24 33.74
CA ILE A 430 9.66 -18.67 33.27
C ILE A 430 10.76 -18.18 34.22
N HIS A 431 10.68 -16.93 34.67
CA HIS A 431 11.62 -16.38 35.66
C HIS A 431 11.51 -17.10 37.02
N GLY A 432 10.29 -17.41 37.46
CA GLY A 432 10.05 -18.19 38.68
C GLY A 432 10.67 -19.60 38.62
N VAL A 433 10.41 -20.34 37.53
CA VAL A 433 10.97 -21.69 37.33
C VAL A 433 12.49 -21.65 37.20
N GLN A 434 13.06 -20.63 36.55
CA GLN A 434 14.52 -20.46 36.50
C GLN A 434 15.13 -20.23 37.89
N ARG A 435 14.47 -19.41 38.74
CA ARG A 435 14.94 -19.15 40.10
C ARG A 435 14.91 -20.41 40.97
N GLU A 436 13.88 -21.25 40.80
CA GLU A 436 13.74 -22.51 41.53
C GLU A 436 14.77 -23.55 41.06
N MET A 437 14.98 -23.68 39.74
CA MET A 437 16.00 -24.57 39.15
C MET A 437 17.45 -24.09 39.39
N ALA A 438 17.67 -22.80 39.66
CA ALA A 438 18.97 -22.29 40.09
C ALA A 438 19.27 -22.59 41.56
N ARG A 439 18.22 -22.77 42.38
CA ARG A 439 18.34 -23.16 43.80
C ARG A 439 18.50 -24.66 43.98
N ILE A 440 17.93 -25.47 43.08
CA ILE A 440 17.98 -26.93 43.13
C ILE A 440 18.97 -27.40 42.06
N ILE A 441 20.06 -28.07 42.45
CA ILE A 441 21.02 -28.67 41.51
C ILE A 441 20.27 -29.72 40.66
N ALA A 442 19.73 -29.32 39.52
CA ALA A 442 18.81 -30.13 38.71
C ALA A 442 19.54 -30.84 37.57
N SER A 443 19.10 -32.07 37.27
CA SER A 443 19.67 -32.93 36.24
C SER A 443 19.80 -32.27 34.86
N GLU A 444 20.79 -32.71 34.08
CA GLU A 444 21.12 -32.18 32.75
C GLU A 444 19.92 -32.17 31.78
N ASN A 445 18.98 -33.12 31.94
CA ASN A 445 17.78 -33.21 31.10
C ASN A 445 16.74 -32.11 31.42
N SER A 446 16.57 -31.74 32.69
CA SER A 446 15.64 -30.67 33.08
C SER A 446 16.13 -29.29 32.63
N THR A 447 17.45 -29.06 32.70
CA THR A 447 18.06 -27.80 32.25
C THR A 447 18.06 -27.66 30.72
N LYS A 448 18.26 -28.75 29.96
CA LYS A 448 18.12 -28.78 28.49
C LYS A 448 16.69 -28.47 28.03
N ASN A 449 15.68 -29.06 28.66
CA ASN A 449 14.27 -28.80 28.34
C ASN A 449 13.89 -27.34 28.62
N LEU A 450 14.26 -26.80 29.78
CA LEU A 450 13.99 -25.40 30.13
C LEU A 450 14.65 -24.41 29.16
N ARG A 451 15.90 -24.66 28.74
CA ARG A 451 16.58 -23.84 27.72
C ARG A 451 15.85 -23.89 26.38
N THR A 452 15.35 -25.05 25.98
CA THR A 452 14.61 -25.21 24.73
C THR A 452 13.27 -24.48 24.76
N GLU A 453 12.53 -24.56 25.87
CA GLU A 453 11.28 -23.82 26.05
C GLU A 453 11.51 -22.29 26.14
N LYS A 454 12.60 -21.84 26.79
CA LYS A 454 13.00 -20.42 26.78
C LYS A 454 13.35 -19.91 25.39
N ASP A 455 14.10 -20.70 24.60
CA ASP A 455 14.43 -20.40 23.22
C ASP A 455 13.17 -20.27 22.34
N LYS A 456 12.16 -21.13 22.56
CA LYS A 456 10.86 -21.07 21.87
C LYS A 456 10.07 -19.84 22.29
N PHE A 457 9.94 -19.60 23.60
CA PHE A 457 9.28 -18.42 24.14
C PHE A 457 9.89 -17.14 23.59
N GLY A 458 11.22 -16.99 23.62
CA GLY A 458 11.90 -15.81 23.10
C GLY A 458 11.71 -15.63 21.59
N LEU A 459 11.57 -16.71 20.83
CA LEU A 459 11.30 -16.66 19.39
C LEU A 459 9.88 -16.16 19.11
N PHE A 460 8.88 -16.70 19.80
CA PHE A 460 7.49 -16.27 19.64
C PHE A 460 7.22 -14.89 20.25
N LEU A 461 7.93 -14.50 21.30
CA LEU A 461 7.90 -13.14 21.83
C LEU A 461 8.46 -12.15 20.82
N ARG A 462 9.58 -12.47 20.15
CA ARG A 462 10.12 -11.63 19.06
C ARG A 462 9.15 -11.52 17.89
N LEU A 463 8.52 -12.64 17.50
CA LEU A 463 7.47 -12.63 16.50
C LEU A 463 6.32 -11.70 16.92
N PHE A 464 5.81 -11.86 18.14
CA PHE A 464 4.74 -11.02 18.67
C PHE A 464 5.12 -9.54 18.75
N LEU A 465 6.36 -9.21 19.13
CA LEU A 465 6.82 -7.82 19.15
C LEU A 465 6.91 -7.21 17.76
N ILE A 466 7.45 -7.94 16.77
CA ILE A 466 7.48 -7.46 15.38
C ILE A 466 6.06 -7.17 14.89
N MET A 467 5.13 -8.11 15.13
CA MET A 467 3.72 -7.97 14.74
C MET A 467 2.98 -6.88 15.51
N GLY A 468 3.20 -6.81 16.83
CA GLY A 468 2.49 -5.90 17.71
C GLY A 468 2.91 -4.46 17.50
N ILE A 469 4.21 -4.21 17.23
CA ILE A 469 4.71 -2.85 16.98
C ILE A 469 4.19 -2.32 15.65
N THR A 470 4.25 -3.11 14.57
CA THR A 470 3.74 -2.65 13.25
C THR A 470 2.25 -2.38 13.33
N TRP A 471 1.49 -3.30 13.94
CA TRP A 471 0.04 -3.14 14.08
C TRP A 471 -0.38 -1.99 15.01
N LEU A 472 0.33 -1.77 16.13
CA LEU A 472 0.07 -0.60 16.99
C LEU A 472 0.35 0.72 16.25
N THR A 473 1.36 0.73 15.38
CA THR A 473 1.67 1.91 14.57
C THR A 473 0.61 2.15 13.49
N GLU A 474 0.06 1.10 12.88
CA GLU A 474 -1.10 1.20 11.98
C GLU A 474 -2.34 1.75 12.71
N LEU A 475 -2.58 1.30 13.94
CA LEU A 475 -3.67 1.82 14.77
C LEU A 475 -3.49 3.32 15.09
N ILE A 476 -2.27 3.73 15.41
CA ILE A 476 -1.95 5.14 15.65
C ILE A 476 -2.11 5.96 14.36
N SER A 477 -1.66 5.43 13.21
CA SER A 477 -1.83 6.04 11.89
C SER A 477 -3.31 6.34 11.60
N TYR A 478 -4.20 5.39 11.91
CA TYR A 478 -5.64 5.57 11.76
C TYR A 478 -6.20 6.73 12.60
N PHE A 479 -5.73 6.93 13.84
CA PHE A 479 -6.21 8.02 14.70
C PHE A 479 -5.57 9.38 14.41
N VAL A 480 -4.31 9.40 13.99
CA VAL A 480 -3.55 10.64 13.71
C VAL A 480 -3.94 11.25 12.36
N GLY A 481 -4.44 10.44 11.42
CA GLY A 481 -4.82 10.92 10.10
C GLY A 481 -3.61 11.41 9.29
N ASN A 482 -3.86 12.25 8.28
CA ASN A 482 -2.85 12.61 7.26
C ASN A 482 -1.90 13.75 7.69
N ASP A 483 -1.59 13.84 8.99
CA ASP A 483 -0.67 14.86 9.51
C ASP A 483 0.74 14.69 8.92
N LYS A 484 1.19 15.73 8.20
CA LYS A 484 2.42 15.74 7.38
C LYS A 484 3.69 15.37 8.18
N GLY A 485 3.73 15.65 9.49
CA GLY A 485 4.88 15.37 10.35
C GLY A 485 5.07 13.88 10.67
N TRP A 486 3.98 13.13 10.84
CA TRP A 486 4.02 11.71 11.26
C TRP A 486 3.89 10.73 10.09
N SER A 487 3.42 11.20 8.93
CA SER A 487 3.25 10.40 7.70
C SER A 487 4.51 9.58 7.33
N LYS A 488 5.72 10.14 7.49
CA LYS A 488 6.98 9.40 7.22
C LYS A 488 7.18 8.18 8.13
N LEU A 489 6.80 8.29 9.40
CA LEU A 489 6.93 7.18 10.36
C LEU A 489 5.91 6.08 10.07
N PHE A 490 4.68 6.45 9.70
CA PHE A 490 3.65 5.49 9.30
C PHE A 490 4.03 4.73 8.04
N TYR A 491 4.57 5.43 7.04
CA TYR A 491 5.07 4.80 5.81
C TYR A 491 6.14 3.74 6.07
N ILE A 492 7.11 4.03 6.96
CA ILE A 492 8.16 3.05 7.33
C ILE A 492 7.53 1.83 8.01
N SER A 493 6.54 2.04 8.87
CA SER A 493 5.84 0.95 9.55
C SER A 493 5.04 0.08 8.59
N ASP A 494 4.30 0.68 7.66
CA ASP A 494 3.52 -0.03 6.65
C ASP A 494 4.43 -0.89 5.75
N LEU A 495 5.59 -0.34 5.36
CA LEU A 495 6.60 -1.08 4.61
C LEU A 495 7.19 -2.24 5.44
N ALA A 496 7.43 -2.04 6.73
CA ALA A 496 7.91 -3.10 7.61
C ALA A 496 6.86 -4.21 7.77
N ASN A 497 5.57 -3.85 7.82
CA ASN A 497 4.46 -4.80 7.82
C ASN A 497 4.40 -5.58 6.49
N ALA A 498 4.51 -4.90 5.35
CA ALA A 498 4.57 -5.53 4.04
C ALA A 498 5.70 -6.57 3.92
N MET A 499 6.88 -6.22 4.44
CA MET A 499 8.10 -7.05 4.44
C MET A 499 8.13 -8.12 5.55
N GLN A 500 7.06 -8.26 6.33
CA GLN A 500 7.03 -9.11 7.52
C GLN A 500 7.36 -10.58 7.24
N GLY A 501 7.03 -11.11 6.06
CA GLY A 501 7.37 -12.47 5.64
C GLY A 501 8.88 -12.71 5.54
N PHE A 502 9.62 -11.71 5.09
CA PHE A 502 11.08 -11.74 5.10
C PHE A 502 11.62 -11.75 6.55
N LEU A 503 11.08 -10.92 7.43
CA LEU A 503 11.46 -10.89 8.85
C LEU A 503 11.20 -12.23 9.55
N ILE A 504 10.05 -12.85 9.26
CA ILE A 504 9.68 -14.16 9.81
C ILE A 504 10.64 -15.25 9.31
N PHE A 505 10.97 -15.25 8.02
CA PHE A 505 11.95 -16.19 7.46
C PHE A 505 13.33 -16.07 8.15
N MET A 506 13.80 -14.83 8.37
CA MET A 506 15.06 -14.58 9.09
C MET A 506 15.00 -15.11 10.53
N LEU A 507 13.89 -14.92 11.23
CA LEU A 507 13.73 -15.36 12.62
C LEU A 507 13.66 -16.89 12.77
N PHE A 508 12.90 -17.57 11.92
CA PHE A 508 12.57 -18.99 12.09
C PHE A 508 13.47 -19.93 11.28
N VAL A 509 13.80 -19.59 10.02
CA VAL A 509 14.58 -20.46 9.14
C VAL A 509 16.08 -20.21 9.28
N MET A 510 16.51 -18.94 9.37
CA MET A 510 17.95 -18.62 9.41
C MET A 510 18.64 -18.91 10.75
N LYS A 511 17.93 -19.47 11.73
CA LYS A 511 18.49 -19.90 13.01
C LYS A 511 19.50 -21.04 12.81
N LYS A 512 20.67 -20.95 13.45
CA LYS A 512 21.77 -21.95 13.35
C LYS A 512 21.29 -23.39 13.55
N LYS A 513 20.39 -23.63 14.51
CA LYS A 513 19.82 -24.96 14.78
C LYS A 513 19.04 -25.51 13.58
N VAL A 514 18.19 -24.69 12.96
CA VAL A 514 17.37 -25.07 11.79
C VAL A 514 18.25 -25.23 10.55
N LYS A 515 19.20 -24.31 10.32
CA LYS A 515 20.19 -24.44 9.25
C LYS A 515 20.98 -25.75 9.35
N HIS A 516 21.50 -26.10 10.52
CA HIS A 516 22.21 -27.36 10.74
C HIS A 516 21.33 -28.58 10.48
N LEU A 517 20.05 -28.50 10.86
CA LEU A 517 19.07 -29.55 10.61
C LEU A 517 18.78 -29.73 9.11
N ILE A 518 18.62 -28.61 8.40
CA ILE A 518 18.48 -28.58 6.94
C ILE A 518 19.73 -29.20 6.31
N THR A 519 20.93 -28.69 6.63
CA THR A 519 22.20 -29.18 6.09
C THR A 519 22.37 -30.68 6.30
N ASN A 520 22.11 -31.20 7.51
CA ASN A 520 22.20 -32.63 7.81
C ASN A 520 21.18 -33.46 7.03
N ARG A 521 19.96 -32.94 6.81
CA ARG A 521 18.92 -33.63 6.05
C ARG A 521 19.22 -33.61 4.55
N THR A 522 19.70 -32.49 4.01
CA THR A 522 20.14 -32.38 2.61
C THR A 522 21.34 -33.29 2.35
N LEU A 523 22.32 -33.33 3.28
CA LEU A 523 23.46 -34.27 3.22
C LEU A 523 23.01 -35.73 3.31
N SER A 524 22.07 -36.08 4.19
CA SER A 524 21.59 -37.46 4.31
C SER A 524 20.72 -37.89 3.12
N ILE A 525 19.98 -36.98 2.49
CA ILE A 525 19.28 -37.23 1.22
C ILE A 525 20.28 -37.40 0.07
N LEU A 526 21.29 -36.51 -0.03
CA LEU A 526 22.40 -36.64 -0.99
C LEU A 526 23.17 -37.96 -0.82
N LEU A 527 23.45 -38.37 0.43
CA LEU A 527 24.09 -39.65 0.75
C LEU A 527 23.18 -40.83 0.40
N LYS A 528 21.87 -40.77 0.67
CA LYS A 528 20.91 -41.81 0.26
C LYS A 528 20.77 -41.91 -1.26
N CYS A 529 20.74 -40.79 -1.98
CA CYS A 529 20.77 -40.78 -3.44
C CYS A 529 22.08 -41.41 -3.96
N LYS A 530 23.24 -41.03 -3.40
CA LYS A 530 24.55 -41.57 -3.79
C LYS A 530 24.68 -43.08 -3.48
N LEU A 531 24.10 -43.55 -2.39
CA LEU A 531 24.01 -44.98 -2.03
C LEU A 531 23.04 -45.76 -2.94
N ASN A 532 21.92 -45.16 -3.35
CA ASN A 532 21.00 -45.78 -4.31
C ASN A 532 21.62 -45.87 -5.71
N THR A 533 22.39 -44.86 -6.14
CA THR A 533 23.16 -44.91 -7.39
C THR A 533 24.21 -46.03 -7.35
N ASN A 534 24.91 -46.21 -6.22
CA ASN A 534 25.89 -47.30 -6.05
C ASN A 534 25.25 -48.70 -5.99
N ARG A 535 24.05 -48.85 -5.42
CA ARG A 535 23.32 -50.14 -5.45
C ARG A 535 22.91 -50.55 -6.86
N HIS A 536 22.60 -49.60 -7.73
CA HIS A 536 22.31 -49.90 -9.14
C HIS A 536 23.57 -50.30 -9.93
N CYS A 537 24.74 -49.76 -9.60
CA CYS A 537 26.02 -50.20 -10.20
C CYS A 537 26.56 -51.53 -9.64
N GLN A 538 26.21 -51.94 -8.41
CA GLN A 538 26.65 -53.23 -7.86
C GLN A 538 25.82 -54.41 -8.36
N GLN A 539 24.57 -54.21 -8.80
CA GLN A 539 23.74 -55.28 -9.38
C GLN A 539 24.10 -55.62 -10.83
N THR A 540 24.89 -54.79 -11.53
CA THR A 540 25.26 -55.03 -12.93
C THR A 540 26.58 -55.79 -13.12
N ASN A 541 27.30 -56.16 -12.05
CA ASN A 541 28.66 -56.75 -12.16
C ASN A 541 28.83 -58.16 -11.57
N PHE A 542 27.76 -58.95 -11.41
CA PHE A 542 27.90 -60.36 -11.04
C PHE A 542 26.91 -61.26 -11.80
N LYS A 543 27.33 -61.77 -12.95
CA LYS A 543 26.92 -63.09 -13.45
C LYS A 543 27.97 -63.62 -14.45
N PRO A 544 28.60 -64.77 -14.18
CA PRO A 544 29.44 -65.47 -15.16
C PRO A 544 28.54 -66.18 -16.19
N ASN A 545 28.94 -66.11 -17.46
CA ASN A 545 28.34 -66.85 -18.56
C ASN A 545 28.52 -68.37 -18.38
N THR A 546 27.46 -69.14 -18.57
CA THR A 546 27.50 -70.56 -18.97
C THR A 546 26.15 -70.96 -19.56
N ASP A 547 26.14 -71.01 -20.88
CA ASP A 547 25.57 -72.00 -21.81
C ASP A 547 24.21 -72.69 -21.61
N SER A 548 23.59 -72.89 -22.78
CA SER A 548 22.81 -74.04 -23.27
C SER A 548 21.27 -73.94 -23.37
N GLN A 549 20.81 -73.71 -24.61
CA GLN A 549 19.90 -74.52 -25.45
C GLN A 549 18.64 -75.15 -24.78
N HIS A 550 17.42 -74.83 -25.25
CA HIS A 550 16.75 -75.33 -26.47
C HIS A 550 15.21 -75.22 -26.38
N SER A 551 14.65 -74.53 -27.38
CA SER A 551 13.36 -74.55 -28.13
C SER A 551 12.00 -75.09 -27.59
N PRO A 552 10.87 -74.52 -28.08
CA PRO A 552 9.49 -74.83 -27.66
C PRO A 552 8.72 -75.78 -28.61
N GLU A 553 7.57 -76.25 -28.13
CA GLU A 553 6.61 -77.18 -28.74
C GLU A 553 6.10 -76.79 -30.14
N SER A 554 5.86 -77.84 -30.95
CA SER A 554 5.15 -77.87 -32.24
C SER A 554 3.63 -77.99 -32.07
N PRO A 555 2.83 -77.58 -33.08
CA PRO A 555 1.69 -78.41 -33.45
C PRO A 555 1.59 -78.72 -34.96
N ALA A 556 1.00 -79.89 -35.18
CA ALA A 556 0.65 -80.58 -36.43
C ALA A 556 0.14 -79.73 -37.62
N ALA A 557 0.69 -79.99 -38.81
CA ALA A 557 0.07 -80.71 -39.94
C ALA A 557 1.01 -80.70 -41.15
#